data_AF-A0A7J4NSR4-F1
#
_entry.id   AF-A0A7J4NSR4-F1
#
_cell.length_a   1.000
_cell.length_b   1.000
_cell.length_c   1.000
_cell.angle_alpha   90.00
_cell.angle_beta   90.00
_cell.angle_gamma   90.00
#
_symmetry.space_group_name_H-M   'P 1'
#
loop_
_entity.id
_entity.type
_entity.pdbx_description
1 polymer ?
#
loop_
_entity_poly.entity_id
_entity_poly.type
_entity_poly.pdbx_seq_one_letter_code
_entity_poly.pdbx_strand_id
1 'polypeptide(L)' 'MTKRSERDLTIQIASTDLDALCSSLSTEPFPCTVNDGRVCISIESITTVDVRARWNTVMRALIGADEALQTIHSIEP' A
#
# COMPACT_ATOMS: atom_id res chain seq x y z
N MET A 1 -25.38 23.44 -1.82
CA MET A 1 -24.25 22.60 -1.35
C MET A 1 -23.52 22.07 -2.57
N THR A 2 -22.27 22.47 -2.79
CA THR A 2 -21.42 21.94 -3.86
C THR A 2 -21.08 20.49 -3.53
N LYS A 3 -21.51 19.53 -4.36
CA LYS A 3 -21.04 18.14 -4.28
C LYS A 3 -19.53 18.16 -4.49
N ARG A 4 -18.74 17.94 -3.42
CA ARG A 4 -17.32 17.61 -3.58
C ARG A 4 -17.28 16.18 -4.12
N SER A 5 -16.65 15.99 -5.27
CA SER A 5 -16.41 14.66 -5.82
C SER A 5 -15.40 13.94 -4.92
N GLU A 6 -15.77 12.75 -4.44
CA GLU A 6 -14.82 11.81 -3.85
C GLU A 6 -13.75 11.45 -4.88
N ARG A 7 -12.54 11.16 -4.39
CA ARG A 7 -11.37 10.85 -5.19
C ARG A 7 -10.75 9.60 -4.60
N ASP A 8 -10.71 8.57 -5.42
CA ASP A 8 -10.24 7.26 -5.01
C ASP A 8 -9.01 6.87 -5.84
N LEU A 9 -8.03 6.30 -5.16
CA LEU A 9 -6.83 5.73 -5.76
C LEU A 9 -6.67 4.31 -5.24
N THR A 10 -6.73 3.34 -6.16
CA THR A 10 -6.51 1.93 -5.86
C THR A 10 -5.17 1.49 -6.41
N ILE A 11 -4.43 0.75 -5.59
CA ILE A 11 -3.07 0.30 -5.86
C ILE A 11 -3.10 -1.21 -5.74
N GLN A 12 -2.72 -1.89 -6.82
CA GLN A 12 -2.72 -3.34 -6.90
C GLN A 12 -1.31 -3.83 -7.22
N ILE A 13 -0.74 -4.61 -6.32
CA ILE A 13 0.64 -5.06 -6.38
C ILE A 13 0.64 -6.57 -6.52
N ALA A 14 1.28 -7.05 -7.59
CA ALA A 14 1.61 -8.46 -7.72
C ALA A 14 2.94 -8.71 -6.98
N SER A 15 2.96 -9.74 -6.15
CA SER A 15 4.16 -10.19 -5.43
C SER A 15 4.19 -11.72 -5.46
N THR A 16 5.37 -12.30 -5.43
CA THR A 16 5.55 -13.74 -5.19
C THR A 16 5.30 -14.10 -3.74
N ASP A 17 5.44 -13.13 -2.83
CA ASP A 17 5.15 -13.26 -1.41
C ASP A 17 4.13 -12.19 -0.99
N LEU A 18 2.85 -12.50 -1.21
CA LEU A 18 1.73 -11.59 -0.94
C LEU A 18 1.51 -11.40 0.56
N ASP A 19 1.63 -12.47 1.34
CA ASP A 19 1.35 -12.48 2.77
C ASP A 19 2.47 -11.75 3.54
N ALA A 20 3.74 -11.96 3.19
CA ALA A 20 4.82 -11.23 3.82
C ALA A 20 4.78 -9.74 3.47
N LEU A 21 4.48 -9.39 2.20
CA LEU A 21 4.27 -7.99 1.81
C LEU A 21 3.11 -7.36 2.57
N CYS A 22 1.95 -8.02 2.63
CA CYS A 22 0.80 -7.49 3.36
C CYS A 22 1.10 -7.33 4.87
N SER A 23 1.79 -8.31 5.46
CA SER A 23 2.19 -8.30 6.87
C SER A 23 3.20 -7.19 7.19
N SER A 24 4.16 -6.94 6.29
CA SER A 24 5.15 -5.87 6.46
C SER A 24 4.53 -4.46 6.50
N LEU A 25 3.30 -4.32 5.97
CA LEU A 25 2.55 -3.08 5.94
C LEU A 25 1.47 -3.00 7.04
N SER A 26 1.36 -4.00 7.92
CA SER A 26 0.22 -4.11 8.85
C SER A 26 0.13 -2.99 9.88
N THR A 27 1.25 -2.30 10.15
CA THR A 27 1.33 -1.19 11.11
C THR A 27 1.05 0.18 10.48
N GLU A 28 0.88 0.23 9.16
CA GLU A 28 0.70 1.47 8.43
C GLU A 28 -0.74 2.02 8.54
N PRO A 29 -0.93 3.34 8.44
CA PRO A 29 -2.25 3.98 8.62
C PRO A 29 -3.13 3.88 7.36
N PHE A 30 -3.12 2.74 6.69
CA PHE A 30 -3.98 2.45 5.54
C PHE A 30 -4.32 0.95 5.49
N PRO A 31 -5.51 0.58 4.99
CA PRO A 31 -5.88 -0.82 4.86
C PRO A 31 -5.05 -1.47 3.76
N CYS A 32 -4.44 -2.61 4.11
CA CYS A 32 -3.74 -3.50 3.18
C CYS A 32 -4.44 -4.86 3.21
N THR A 33 -4.82 -5.37 2.04
CA THR A 33 -5.55 -6.64 1.92
C THR A 33 -5.00 -7.46 0.77
N VAL A 34 -5.03 -8.79 0.86
CA VAL A 34 -4.75 -9.67 -0.26
C VAL A 34 -6.07 -10.05 -0.93
N ASN A 35 -6.23 -9.71 -2.21
CA ASN A 35 -7.38 -10.08 -3.01
C ASN A 35 -6.94 -10.48 -4.43
N ASP A 36 -7.54 -11.53 -4.99
CA ASP A 36 -7.25 -12.03 -6.34
C ASP A 36 -5.75 -12.19 -6.65
N GLY A 37 -4.98 -12.71 -5.68
CA GLY A 37 -3.53 -12.91 -5.82
C GLY A 37 -2.72 -11.61 -5.90
N ARG A 38 -3.25 -10.51 -5.35
CA ARG A 38 -2.62 -9.19 -5.33
C ARG A 38 -2.80 -8.53 -3.97
N VAL A 39 -1.78 -7.77 -3.56
CA VAL A 39 -1.94 -6.83 -2.46
C VAL A 39 -2.69 -5.60 -2.97
N CYS A 40 -3.78 -5.26 -2.30
CA CYS A 40 -4.68 -4.16 -2.61
C CYS A 40 -4.65 -3.12 -1.50
N ILE A 41 -4.38 -1.86 -1.87
CA ILE A 41 -4.46 -0.68 -1.00
C ILE A 41 -5.38 0.33 -1.67
N SER A 42 -6.30 0.90 -0.90
CA SER A 42 -7.23 1.93 -1.40
C SER A 42 -7.09 3.21 -0.57
N ILE A 43 -7.02 4.34 -1.26
CA ILE A 43 -6.97 5.67 -0.69
C ILE A 43 -8.21 6.43 -1.15
N GLU A 44 -9.01 6.91 -0.20
CA GLU A 44 -10.21 7.70 -0.48
C GLU A 44 -10.10 9.08 0.18
N SER A 45 -10.39 10.14 -0.56
CA SER A 45 -10.41 11.50 -0.02
C SER A 45 -11.25 12.49 -0.83
N ILE A 46 -11.67 13.58 -0.18
CA ILE A 46 -12.37 14.71 -0.78
C ILE A 46 -11.44 15.80 -1.33
N THR A 47 -10.11 15.64 -1.27
CA THR A 47 -9.15 16.56 -1.89
C THR A 47 -7.97 15.82 -2.52
N THR A 48 -7.53 16.28 -3.69
CA THR A 48 -6.36 15.67 -4.37
C THR A 48 -5.07 15.86 -3.57
N VAL A 49 -4.97 16.93 -2.77
CA VAL A 49 -3.81 17.18 -1.90
C VAL A 49 -3.67 16.09 -0.83
N ASP A 50 -4.79 15.67 -0.23
CA ASP A 50 -4.81 14.58 0.75
C ASP A 50 -4.56 13.21 0.09
N VAL A 51 -5.15 12.94 -1.10
CA VAL A 51 -4.79 11.74 -1.89
C VAL A 51 -3.28 11.66 -2.12
N ARG A 52 -2.65 12.77 -2.55
CA ARG A 52 -1.20 12.83 -2.76
C ARG A 52 -0.42 12.57 -1.47
N ALA A 53 -0.84 13.14 -0.35
CA ALA A 53 -0.18 12.93 0.94
C ALA A 53 -0.21 11.46 1.36
N ARG A 54 -1.38 10.82 1.27
CA ARG A 54 -1.56 9.40 1.59
C ARG A 54 -0.82 8.48 0.63
N TRP A 55 -0.83 8.79 -0.67
CA TRP A 55 -0.03 8.09 -1.67
C TRP A 55 1.46 8.12 -1.32
N ASN A 56 1.99 9.27 -0.92
CA ASN A 56 3.39 9.38 -0.52
C ASN A 56 3.70 8.54 0.72
N THR A 57 2.76 8.42 1.66
CA THR A 57 2.90 7.51 2.82
C THR A 57 2.93 6.05 2.36
N VAL A 58 1.98 5.63 1.50
CA VAL A 58 1.96 4.28 0.94
C VAL A 58 3.26 3.95 0.22
N MET A 59 3.75 4.84 -0.65
CA MET A 59 4.99 4.60 -1.38
C MET A 59 6.22 4.46 -0.47
N ARG A 60 6.32 5.24 0.61
CA ARG A 60 7.42 5.09 1.58
C ARG A 60 7.35 3.77 2.32
N ALA A 61 6.16 3.36 2.74
CA ALA A 61 5.95 2.07 3.38
C ALA A 61 6.29 0.91 2.44
N LEU A 62 5.89 0.99 1.17
CA LEU A 62 6.22 -0.02 0.16
C LEU A 62 7.72 -0.14 -0.09
N ILE A 63 8.46 0.97 -0.11
CA ILE A 63 9.93 0.96 -0.20
C ILE A 63 10.53 0.24 1.00
N GLY A 64 10.11 0.60 2.22
CA GLY A 64 10.61 -0.06 3.44
C GLY A 64 10.28 -1.55 3.50
N ALA A 65 9.09 -1.94 3.04
CA ALA A 65 8.68 -3.32 2.91
C ALA A 65 9.58 -4.10 1.93
N ASP A 66 9.86 -3.53 0.75
CA ASP A 66 10.74 -4.15 -0.24
C ASP A 66 12.17 -4.33 0.30
N GLU A 67 12.74 -3.31 0.94
CA GLU A 67 14.05 -3.39 1.57
C GLU A 67 14.11 -4.47 2.67
N ALA A 68 13.08 -4.57 3.51
CA ALA A 68 12.99 -5.58 4.56
C ALA A 68 12.87 -7.00 3.99
N LEU A 69 12.00 -7.20 2.99
CA LEU A 69 11.80 -8.51 2.37
C LEU A 69 13.03 -8.97 1.58
N GLN A 70 13.70 -8.07 0.86
CA GLN A 70 14.96 -8.39 0.17
C GLN A 70 16.05 -8.80 1.16
N THR A 71 16.11 -8.14 2.32
CA THR A 71 17.05 -8.50 3.38
C THR A 71 16.76 -9.91 3.91
N ILE A 72 15.51 -10.25 4.18
CA ILE A 72 15.10 -11.59 4.64
C ILE A 72 15.48 -12.66 3.60
N HIS A 73 15.12 -12.45 2.32
CA HIS A 73 15.44 -13.39 1.24
C HIS A 73 16.94 -13.53 0.98
N SER A 74 17.75 -12.50 1.29
CA SER A 74 19.21 -12.58 1.17
C SER A 74 19.87 -13.34 2.32
N ILE A 75 19.15 -13.58 3.41
CA ILE A 75 19.64 -14.28 4.61
C ILE A 75 19.20 -15.75 4.62
N GLU A 76 18.12 -16.12 3.93
CA GLU A 76 17.72 -17.52 3.74
C GLU A 76 18.54 -18.19 2.62
N PRO A 77 19.29 -19.28 2.89
CA PRO A 77 20.13 -19.99 1.92
C PRO A 77 19.36 -20.88 0.95
#